data_AF-A0A1C5VTS2-F1
#
_entry.id   AF-A0A1C5VTS2-F1
#
_cell.length_a   1.000
_cell.length_b   1.000
_cell.length_c   1.000
_cell.angle_alpha   90.00
_cell.angle_beta   90.00
_cell.angle_gamma   90.00
#
_symmetry.space_group_name_H-M   'P 1'
#
loop_
_entity.id
_entity.type
_entity.pdbx_description
1 polymer ?
#
loop_
_entity_poly.entity_id
_entity_poly.type
_entity_poly.pdbx_seq_one_letter_code
_entity_poly.pdbx_strand_id
1 'polypeptide(L)'
;MNVRATEICLFRNMEGDKVRNVKFLRDTPAFPTDEKTLLQVLSVETDGEFFPLEEPKLRMEVIGDSITSGEGCSGAEREMTWNSFCFNAVDHYAYMAAKELGAVYHCISQSSWGVFCSWEGNEQQAIPLYYEQVCGLLNGERNKELGALEKWDFQKFQPDVVVVNLGTNDGSGTRDMEKVEKAVIDFLRKIRACNPESIRDICLTKRQRRYWQKKSGRFLAAARMFLLNEQKIMVNYL
;
A
#
# COMPACT_ATOMS: atom_id res chain seq x y z
N MET A 1 3.76 29.04 6.06
CA MET A 1 5.07 28.64 5.53
C MET A 1 5.05 28.89 4.03
N ASN A 2 6.08 29.51 3.46
CA ASN A 2 6.24 29.62 2.02
C ASN A 2 6.63 28.24 1.45
N VAL A 3 5.63 27.40 1.14
CA VAL A 3 5.87 26.24 0.27
C VAL A 3 6.18 26.82 -1.10
N ARG A 4 7.42 26.68 -1.54
CA ARG A 4 7.82 27.15 -2.87
C ARG A 4 7.22 26.19 -3.88
N ALA A 5 6.15 26.61 -4.55
CA ALA A 5 5.65 25.90 -5.73
C ALA A 5 6.80 25.80 -6.75
N THR A 6 6.95 24.62 -7.33
CA THR A 6 7.96 24.35 -8.36
C THR A 6 7.24 23.83 -9.59
N GLU A 7 7.49 24.47 -10.72
CA GLU A 7 7.04 23.99 -12.01
C GLU A 7 7.99 22.89 -12.51
N ILE A 8 7.43 21.74 -12.88
CA ILE A 8 8.17 20.59 -13.39
C ILE A 8 7.66 20.31 -14.80
N CYS A 9 8.55 20.45 -15.79
CA CYS A 9 8.25 20.06 -17.16
C CYS A 9 8.17 18.53 -17.26
N LEU A 10 6.98 17.98 -17.50
CA LEU A 10 6.78 16.53 -17.66
C LEU A 10 7.24 16.04 -19.04
N PHE A 11 6.92 16.79 -20.09
CA PHE A 11 7.38 16.56 -21.46
C PHE A 11 7.29 17.87 -22.28
N ARG A 12 7.99 17.92 -23.42
CA ARG A 12 7.99 19.05 -24.37
C ARG A 12 8.33 18.56 -25.78
N ASN A 13 7.98 19.34 -26.80
CA ASN A 13 8.26 19.04 -28.22
C ASN A 13 7.69 17.69 -28.70
N MET A 14 6.45 17.38 -28.31
CA MET A 14 5.73 16.17 -28.74
C MET A 14 4.80 16.49 -29.92
N GLU A 15 4.40 15.48 -30.69
CA GLU A 15 3.42 15.62 -31.76
C GLU A 15 2.03 15.97 -31.20
N GLY A 16 1.46 17.11 -31.63
CA GLY A 16 0.20 17.63 -31.11
C GLY A 16 -1.05 16.86 -31.52
N ASP A 17 -0.95 15.95 -32.49
CA ASP A 17 -2.08 15.11 -32.95
C ASP A 17 -2.21 13.78 -32.18
N LYS A 18 -1.34 13.51 -31.20
CA LYS A 18 -1.31 12.25 -30.44
C LYS A 18 -1.82 12.43 -29.02
N VAL A 19 -2.79 11.61 -28.64
CA VAL A 19 -3.22 11.45 -27.23
C VAL A 19 -2.18 10.62 -26.47
N ARG A 20 -1.85 11.04 -25.25
CA ARG A 20 -0.82 10.40 -24.41
C ARG A 20 -1.30 10.23 -22.98
N ASN A 21 -1.08 9.04 -22.43
CA ASN A 21 -1.26 8.79 -21.00
C ASN A 21 0.01 9.18 -20.25
N VAL A 22 -0.11 10.14 -19.34
CA VAL A 22 0.99 10.65 -18.51
C VAL A 22 0.74 10.21 -17.07
N LYS A 23 1.73 9.58 -16.44
CA LYS A 23 1.65 9.12 -15.06
C LYS A 23 2.73 9.81 -14.23
N PHE A 24 2.31 10.57 -13.23
CA PHE A 24 3.17 11.18 -12.22
C PHE A 24 2.98 10.44 -10.89
N LEU A 25 4.07 9.96 -10.29
CA LEU A 25 4.05 9.14 -9.09
C LEU A 25 4.91 9.78 -8.01
N ARG A 26 4.47 9.63 -6.76
CA ARG A 26 5.33 9.87 -5.60
C ARG A 26 6.20 8.63 -5.39
N ASP A 27 7.51 8.84 -5.35
CA ASP A 27 8.48 7.73 -5.26
C ASP A 27 8.64 7.20 -3.82
N THR A 28 8.33 8.04 -2.83
CA THR A 28 8.48 7.73 -1.40
C THR A 28 7.15 7.38 -0.74
N PRO A 29 7.15 6.51 0.30
CA PRO A 29 5.95 6.23 1.08
C PRO A 29 5.51 7.45 1.92
N ALA A 30 4.39 7.29 2.63
CA ALA A 30 4.03 8.19 3.73
C ALA A 30 5.06 8.05 4.87
N PHE A 31 5.48 9.16 5.49
CA PHE A 31 6.46 9.16 6.57
C PHE A 31 5.80 9.61 7.89
N PRO A 32 5.53 8.71 8.86
CA PRO A 32 4.82 9.03 10.10
C PRO A 32 5.59 9.98 11.01
N THR A 33 6.93 9.98 10.88
CA THR A 33 7.86 10.78 11.68
C THR A 33 8.34 12.05 10.97
N ASP A 34 7.92 12.28 9.72
CA ASP A 34 8.24 13.49 8.96
C ASP A 34 6.96 14.22 8.57
N GLU A 35 6.50 15.07 9.48
CA GLU A 35 5.33 15.92 9.27
C GLU A 35 5.56 16.99 8.19
N LYS A 36 6.81 17.21 7.73
CA LYS A 36 7.17 18.28 6.78
C LYS A 36 7.12 17.82 5.33
N THR A 37 7.36 16.55 5.03
CA THR A 37 7.23 16.03 3.67
C THR A 37 5.80 16.19 3.15
N LEU A 38 5.66 16.82 1.97
CA LEU A 38 4.39 17.09 1.34
C LEU A 38 4.58 17.15 -0.18
N LEU A 39 3.68 16.51 -0.92
CA LEU A 39 3.56 16.64 -2.37
C LEU A 39 2.12 17.03 -2.68
N GLN A 40 1.93 18.20 -3.27
CA GLN A 40 0.63 18.68 -3.74
C GLN A 40 0.75 19.04 -5.21
N VAL A 41 -0.19 18.55 -6.02
CA VAL A 41 -0.36 18.99 -7.40
C VAL A 41 -1.33 20.17 -7.38
N LEU A 42 -0.83 21.37 -7.64
CA LEU A 42 -1.61 22.61 -7.58
C LEU A 42 -2.34 22.90 -8.91
N SER A 43 -1.64 22.69 -10.02
CA SER A 43 -2.14 22.86 -11.37
C SER A 43 -1.41 21.92 -12.33
N VAL A 44 -2.01 21.71 -13.50
CA VAL A 44 -1.35 21.08 -14.65
C VAL A 44 -1.53 22.03 -15.83
N GLU A 45 -0.43 22.42 -16.45
CA GLU A 45 -0.40 23.32 -17.61
C GLU A 45 -0.07 22.52 -18.87
N THR A 46 -0.82 22.76 -19.93
CA THR A 46 -0.68 22.07 -21.22
C THR A 46 -1.21 22.97 -22.33
N ASP A 47 -0.61 22.84 -23.52
CA ASP A 47 -1.09 23.43 -24.78
C ASP A 47 -2.06 22.50 -25.54
N GLY A 48 -2.32 21.30 -25.00
CA GLY A 48 -3.32 20.35 -25.50
C GLY A 48 -4.60 20.33 -24.67
N GLU A 49 -5.39 19.26 -24.84
CA GLU A 49 -6.66 19.04 -24.13
C GLU A 49 -6.59 17.82 -23.20
N PHE A 50 -7.36 17.84 -22.11
CA PHE A 50 -7.52 16.68 -21.24
C PHE A 50 -8.62 15.76 -21.76
N PHE A 51 -8.31 14.48 -21.86
CA PHE A 51 -9.25 13.43 -22.20
C PHE A 51 -9.48 12.52 -20.99
N PRO A 52 -10.69 11.96 -20.82
CA PRO A 52 -10.92 10.96 -19.79
C PRO A 52 -9.99 9.77 -19.99
N LEU A 53 -9.47 9.23 -18.89
CA LEU A 53 -8.74 7.96 -18.93
C LEU A 53 -9.69 6.82 -19.27
N GLU A 54 -9.17 5.81 -19.96
CA GLU A 54 -9.89 4.54 -20.12
C GLU A 54 -10.19 3.93 -18.75
N GLU A 55 -11.38 3.33 -18.63
CA GLU A 55 -11.78 2.61 -17.43
C GLU A 55 -10.79 1.45 -17.18
N PRO A 56 -10.18 1.36 -15.98
CA PRO A 56 -9.19 0.35 -15.71
C PRO A 56 -9.83 -1.04 -15.75
N LYS A 57 -9.14 -1.99 -16.40
CA LYS A 57 -9.56 -3.40 -16.46
C LYS A 57 -9.53 -4.09 -15.10
N LEU A 58 -8.68 -3.59 -14.20
CA LEU A 58 -8.45 -4.15 -12.88
C LEU A 58 -8.09 -3.04 -11.90
N ARG A 59 -8.65 -3.10 -10.70
CA ARG A 59 -8.24 -2.29 -9.55
C ARG A 59 -7.56 -3.18 -8.51
N MET A 60 -6.35 -2.80 -8.11
CA MET A 60 -5.58 -3.54 -7.11
C MET A 60 -5.31 -2.67 -5.87
N GLU A 61 -5.47 -3.21 -4.68
CA GLU A 61 -4.96 -2.58 -3.46
C GLU A 61 -3.82 -3.43 -2.90
N VAL A 62 -2.67 -2.82 -2.65
CA VAL A 62 -1.51 -3.50 -2.09
C VAL A 62 -1.17 -2.90 -0.75
N ILE A 63 -1.21 -3.75 0.28
CA ILE A 63 -0.99 -3.38 1.67
C ILE A 63 0.28 -4.08 2.14
N GLY A 64 1.24 -3.37 2.74
CA GLY A 64 2.43 -4.06 3.25
C GLY A 64 3.43 -3.24 4.04
N ASP A 65 4.61 -3.81 4.21
CA ASP A 65 5.73 -3.23 4.95
C ASP A 65 6.74 -2.54 4.01
N SER A 66 8.01 -2.47 4.43
CA SER A 66 9.14 -1.92 3.66
C SER A 66 9.28 -2.52 2.27
N ILE A 67 8.95 -3.81 2.10
CA ILE A 67 9.01 -4.49 0.82
C ILE A 67 7.99 -3.86 -0.16
N THR A 68 6.80 -3.50 0.34
CA THR A 68 5.77 -2.83 -0.46
C THR A 68 6.10 -1.37 -0.69
N SER A 69 6.78 -0.71 0.25
CA SER A 69 7.31 0.65 0.06
C SER A 69 8.41 0.73 -1.01
N GLY A 70 8.97 -0.40 -1.45
CA GLY A 70 10.10 -0.43 -2.39
C GLY A 70 11.43 -0.05 -1.74
N GLU A 71 11.56 -0.24 -0.42
CA GLU A 71 12.80 0.06 0.30
C GLU A 71 13.93 -0.89 -0.10
N GLY A 72 15.09 -0.33 -0.44
CA GLY A 72 16.24 -1.05 -0.96
C GLY A 72 16.18 -1.37 -2.46
N CYS A 73 15.12 -0.96 -3.17
CA CYS A 73 15.05 -1.10 -4.63
C CYS A 73 15.90 -0.06 -5.37
N SER A 74 16.35 0.98 -4.66
CA SER A 74 17.30 1.97 -5.15
C SER A 74 18.55 1.97 -4.27
N GLY A 75 19.71 2.21 -4.87
CA GLY A 75 21.01 2.24 -4.18
C GLY A 75 21.93 1.08 -4.56
N ALA A 76 23.16 1.12 -4.05
CA ALA A 76 24.12 0.05 -4.25
C ALA A 76 23.80 -1.15 -3.36
N GLU A 77 24.26 -2.35 -3.73
CA GLU A 77 24.00 -3.61 -3.00
C GLU A 77 24.36 -3.55 -1.50
N ARG A 78 25.36 -2.74 -1.13
CA ARG A 78 25.83 -2.59 0.26
C ARG A 78 25.36 -1.30 0.92
N GLU A 79 24.42 -0.59 0.31
CA GLU A 79 23.83 0.59 0.92
C GLU A 79 22.99 0.16 2.13
N MET A 80 23.23 0.83 3.26
CA MET A 80 22.59 0.53 4.55
C MET A 80 21.97 1.78 5.17
N THR A 81 21.94 2.89 4.44
CA THR A 81 21.34 4.15 4.88
C THR A 81 19.83 4.10 4.70
N TRP A 82 19.13 4.56 5.74
CA TRP A 82 17.67 4.65 5.77
C TRP A 82 17.23 6.06 5.42
N ASN A 83 17.11 6.38 4.14
CA ASN A 83 16.67 7.70 3.68
C ASN A 83 15.78 7.59 2.43
N SER A 84 15.27 8.72 1.94
CA SER A 84 14.30 8.72 0.84
C SER A 84 14.82 8.15 -0.48
N PHE A 85 16.14 8.13 -0.74
CA PHE A 85 16.65 7.66 -2.02
C PHE A 85 16.58 6.13 -2.16
N CYS A 86 16.52 5.38 -1.06
CA CYS A 86 16.53 3.92 -1.13
C CYS A 86 15.17 3.32 -1.53
N PHE A 87 14.12 4.15 -1.65
CA PHE A 87 12.81 3.74 -2.11
C PHE A 87 12.72 3.78 -3.64
N ASN A 88 11.80 3.00 -4.21
CA ASN A 88 11.47 3.05 -5.63
C ASN A 88 10.02 2.62 -5.87
N ALA A 89 9.18 3.53 -6.36
CA ALA A 89 7.77 3.26 -6.62
C ALA A 89 7.51 2.59 -7.97
N VAL A 90 8.51 2.43 -8.85
CA VAL A 90 8.35 1.78 -10.16
C VAL A 90 9.13 0.48 -10.29
N ASP A 91 10.26 0.36 -9.59
CA ASP A 91 11.07 -0.86 -9.52
C ASP A 91 10.75 -1.65 -8.24
N HIS A 92 9.47 -1.89 -8.00
CA HIS A 92 9.00 -2.75 -6.91
C HIS A 92 7.82 -3.61 -7.33
N TYR A 93 7.64 -4.73 -6.62
CA TYR A 93 6.75 -5.81 -7.06
C TYR A 93 5.29 -5.37 -7.24
N ALA A 94 4.79 -4.44 -6.42
CA ALA A 94 3.40 -4.01 -6.48
C ALA A 94 3.13 -3.24 -7.78
N TYR A 95 4.00 -2.27 -8.12
CA TYR A 95 3.91 -1.55 -9.39
C TYR A 95 4.11 -2.46 -10.59
N MET A 96 5.12 -3.34 -10.55
CA MET A 96 5.38 -4.27 -11.65
C MET A 96 4.20 -5.22 -11.91
N ALA A 97 3.59 -5.76 -10.84
CA ALA A 97 2.39 -6.58 -10.95
C ALA A 97 1.20 -5.78 -11.50
N ALA A 98 0.97 -4.55 -10.99
CA ALA A 98 -0.10 -3.69 -11.49
C ALA A 98 0.07 -3.41 -12.99
N LYS A 99 1.29 -3.08 -13.40
CA LYS A 99 1.64 -2.79 -14.79
C LYS A 99 1.39 -4.00 -15.69
N GLU A 100 1.87 -5.18 -15.29
CA GLU A 100 1.70 -6.42 -16.06
C GLU A 100 0.21 -6.81 -16.20
N LEU A 101 -0.58 -6.60 -15.15
CA LEU A 101 -2.01 -6.89 -15.14
C LEU A 101 -2.86 -5.80 -15.83
N GLY A 102 -2.26 -4.70 -16.27
CA GLY A 102 -3.00 -3.54 -16.78
C GLY A 102 -3.93 -2.91 -15.73
N ALA A 103 -3.53 -2.97 -14.46
CA ALA A 103 -4.28 -2.49 -13.32
C ALA A 103 -3.89 -1.07 -12.92
N VAL A 104 -4.86 -0.33 -12.40
CA VAL A 104 -4.57 0.80 -11.49
C VAL A 104 -4.46 0.25 -10.07
N TYR A 105 -3.63 0.87 -9.23
CA TYR A 105 -3.45 0.37 -7.88
C TYR A 105 -3.34 1.45 -6.81
N HIS A 106 -3.80 1.11 -5.61
CA HIS A 106 -3.54 1.82 -4.37
C HIS A 106 -2.45 1.09 -3.58
N CYS A 107 -1.61 1.85 -2.88
CA CYS A 107 -0.53 1.33 -2.06
C CYS A 107 -0.63 1.89 -0.65
N ILE A 108 -0.79 0.99 0.33
CA ILE A 108 -0.75 1.32 1.76
C ILE A 108 0.45 0.58 2.35
N SER A 109 1.55 1.28 2.55
CA SER A 109 2.76 0.66 3.07
C SER A 109 3.49 1.52 4.08
N GLN A 110 4.12 0.84 5.04
CA GLN A 110 4.99 1.49 6.00
C GLN A 110 6.16 0.59 6.37
N SER A 111 7.37 1.11 6.19
CA SER A 111 8.58 0.41 6.62
C SER A 111 8.53 0.15 8.12
N SER A 112 9.03 -1.02 8.52
CA SER A 112 9.10 -1.47 9.92
C SER A 112 7.77 -1.83 10.61
N TRP A 113 6.61 -1.56 10.01
CA TRP A 113 5.29 -1.81 10.60
C TRP A 113 4.74 -3.19 10.25
N GLY A 114 3.90 -3.73 11.13
CA GLY A 114 3.30 -5.05 10.98
C GLY A 114 1.79 -5.04 10.83
N VAL A 115 1.21 -6.23 10.95
CA VAL A 115 -0.25 -6.40 11.08
C VAL A 115 -0.71 -6.21 12.54
N PHE A 116 0.15 -6.51 13.51
CA PHE A 116 -0.08 -6.40 14.94
C PHE A 116 0.91 -5.45 15.62
N CYS A 117 2.19 -5.50 15.27
CA CYS A 117 3.20 -4.63 15.85
C CYS A 117 4.36 -4.35 14.89
N SER A 118 5.15 -3.32 15.16
CA SER A 118 6.41 -3.09 14.43
C SER A 118 7.47 -4.14 14.73
N TRP A 119 8.61 -4.04 14.03
CA TRP A 119 9.79 -4.88 14.24
C TRP A 119 10.39 -4.77 15.65
N GLU A 120 10.11 -3.67 16.37
CA GLU A 120 10.50 -3.44 17.77
C GLU A 120 9.42 -3.86 18.77
N GLY A 121 8.28 -4.38 18.29
CA GLY A 121 7.17 -4.81 19.14
C GLY A 121 6.21 -3.70 19.55
N ASN A 122 6.25 -2.53 18.89
CA ASN A 122 5.29 -1.46 19.17
C ASN A 122 3.93 -1.76 18.52
N GLU A 123 2.92 -2.04 19.35
CA GLU A 123 1.55 -2.37 18.91
C GLU A 123 0.82 -1.19 18.24
N GLN A 124 1.29 0.06 18.45
CA GLN A 124 0.73 1.24 17.78
C GLN A 124 1.27 1.44 16.35
N GLN A 125 2.22 0.61 15.93
CA GLN A 125 2.81 0.65 14.60
C GLN A 125 2.33 -0.56 13.78
N ALA A 126 1.00 -0.63 13.66
CA ALA A 126 0.29 -1.68 12.95
C ALA A 126 -0.64 -1.05 11.90
N ILE A 127 -0.49 -1.45 10.64
CA ILE A 127 -1.28 -0.91 9.52
C ILE A 127 -2.81 -0.98 9.76
N PRO A 128 -3.38 -2.07 10.33
CA PRO A 128 -4.85 -2.20 10.48
C PRO A 128 -5.51 -1.12 11.35
N LEU A 129 -4.74 -0.47 12.23
CA LEU A 129 -5.24 0.62 13.07
C LEU A 129 -5.62 1.87 12.25
N TYR A 130 -5.01 2.05 11.08
CA TYR A 130 -5.07 3.29 10.29
C TYR A 130 -5.68 3.10 8.90
N TYR A 131 -6.06 1.86 8.53
CA TYR A 131 -6.56 1.50 7.20
C TYR A 131 -7.82 2.27 6.77
N GLU A 132 -8.66 2.71 7.70
CA GLU A 132 -9.93 3.37 7.40
C GLU A 132 -9.78 4.89 7.21
N GLN A 133 -8.57 5.43 7.21
CA GLN A 133 -8.29 6.86 7.03
C GLN A 133 -7.66 7.16 5.68
N VAL A 134 -7.83 8.38 5.16
CA VAL A 134 -7.26 8.82 3.87
C VAL A 134 -5.76 8.53 3.78
N CYS A 135 -5.01 8.87 4.83
CA CYS A 135 -3.61 8.48 5.03
C CYS A 135 -3.28 8.49 6.53
N GLY A 136 -3.86 7.55 7.28
CA GLY A 136 -3.74 7.49 8.75
C GLY A 136 -2.33 7.22 9.28
N LEU A 137 -1.39 6.90 8.40
CA LEU A 137 0.03 6.76 8.73
C LEU A 137 0.70 8.11 9.03
N LEU A 138 0.14 9.22 8.53
CA LEU A 138 0.67 10.56 8.76
C LEU A 138 0.22 11.11 10.12
N ASN A 139 1.06 11.93 10.73
CA ASN A 139 0.76 12.63 11.99
C ASN A 139 0.86 14.15 11.80
N GLY A 140 0.52 14.90 12.85
CA GLY A 140 0.68 16.36 12.89
C GLY A 140 -0.54 17.15 12.41
N GLU A 141 -0.69 18.36 12.94
CA GLU A 141 -1.86 19.21 12.65
C GLU A 141 -1.97 19.58 11.17
N ARG A 142 -0.85 19.78 10.47
CA ARG A 142 -0.88 20.10 9.03
C ARG A 142 -1.48 18.97 8.19
N ASN A 143 -1.09 17.72 8.45
CA ASN A 143 -1.64 16.59 7.70
C ASN A 143 -3.12 16.36 8.04
N LYS A 144 -3.51 16.61 9.29
CA LYS A 144 -4.90 16.61 9.73
C LYS A 144 -5.74 17.69 9.05
N GLU A 145 -5.25 18.92 8.96
CA GLU A 145 -5.89 20.03 8.22
C GLU A 145 -6.04 19.72 6.73
N LEU A 146 -5.12 18.96 6.15
CA LEU A 146 -5.17 18.48 4.77
C LEU A 146 -6.07 17.22 4.59
N GLY A 147 -6.74 16.77 5.65
CA GLY A 147 -7.68 15.66 5.60
C GLY A 147 -7.07 14.26 5.70
N ALA A 148 -5.76 14.12 5.97
CA ALA A 148 -5.10 12.81 6.02
C ALA A 148 -5.72 11.85 7.06
N LEU A 149 -6.26 12.39 8.16
CA LEU A 149 -6.84 11.63 9.26
C LEU A 149 -8.36 11.43 9.12
N GLU A 150 -8.98 11.98 8.08
CA GLU A 150 -10.40 11.78 7.80
C GLU A 150 -10.67 10.33 7.38
N LYS A 151 -11.92 9.90 7.51
CA LYS A 151 -12.33 8.57 7.04
C LYS A 151 -12.19 8.49 5.52
N TRP A 152 -11.54 7.43 5.04
CA TRP A 152 -11.49 7.13 3.62
C TRP A 152 -12.87 6.67 3.13
N ASP A 153 -13.33 7.27 2.04
CA ASP A 153 -14.52 6.82 1.33
C ASP A 153 -14.16 5.68 0.39
N PHE A 154 -14.33 4.45 0.86
CA PHE A 154 -14.03 3.24 0.08
C PHE A 154 -14.84 3.12 -1.22
N GLN A 155 -15.97 3.82 -1.39
CA GLN A 155 -16.69 3.80 -2.66
C GLN A 155 -15.90 4.48 -3.79
N LYS A 156 -14.94 5.35 -3.47
CA LYS A 156 -14.06 6.00 -4.47
C LYS A 156 -13.05 5.03 -5.09
N PHE A 157 -12.73 3.94 -4.42
CA PHE A 157 -11.82 2.92 -4.94
C PHE A 157 -12.20 1.54 -4.39
N GLN A 158 -12.84 0.75 -5.24
CA GLN A 158 -13.26 -0.62 -4.94
C GLN A 158 -12.32 -1.60 -5.65
N PRO A 159 -11.36 -2.23 -4.94
CA PRO A 159 -10.38 -3.13 -5.56
C PRO A 159 -11.02 -4.46 -5.96
N ASP A 160 -10.67 -4.96 -7.14
CA ASP A 160 -10.95 -6.34 -7.54
C ASP A 160 -10.07 -7.34 -6.78
N VAL A 161 -8.83 -6.92 -6.47
CA VAL A 161 -7.81 -7.74 -5.81
C VAL A 161 -7.16 -6.94 -4.68
N VAL A 162 -7.06 -7.54 -3.49
CA VAL A 162 -6.26 -7.01 -2.38
C VAL A 162 -5.07 -7.91 -2.11
N VAL A 163 -3.87 -7.35 -2.10
CA VAL A 163 -2.64 -8.06 -1.77
C VAL A 163 -2.17 -7.60 -0.39
N VAL A 164 -2.11 -8.50 0.58
CA VAL A 164 -1.63 -8.18 1.93
C VAL A 164 -0.25 -8.82 2.14
N ASN A 165 0.78 -8.00 2.21
CA ASN A 165 2.18 -8.37 2.43
C ASN A 165 2.72 -7.77 3.75
N LEU A 166 2.13 -8.19 4.88
CA LEU A 166 2.48 -7.85 6.27
C LEU A 166 2.84 -9.09 7.11
N GLY A 167 3.60 -8.94 8.20
CA GLY A 167 3.97 -10.08 9.06
C GLY A 167 5.48 -10.26 9.22
N THR A 168 6.29 -9.67 8.33
CA THR A 168 7.75 -9.71 8.43
C THR A 168 8.20 -9.10 9.75
N ASN A 169 7.67 -7.91 10.06
CA ASN A 169 8.03 -7.13 11.24
C ASN A 169 7.47 -7.73 12.52
N ASP A 170 6.22 -8.21 12.50
CA ASP A 170 5.61 -8.91 13.63
C ASP A 170 6.47 -10.09 14.11
N GLY A 171 7.13 -10.77 13.17
CA GLY A 171 7.98 -11.91 13.51
C GLY A 171 9.29 -11.63 14.19
N SER A 172 9.74 -10.38 14.13
CA SER A 172 10.84 -9.83 14.90
C SER A 172 10.34 -9.19 16.20
N GLY A 173 9.22 -8.47 16.14
CA GLY A 173 8.71 -7.65 17.23
C GLY A 173 8.01 -8.40 18.36
N THR A 174 7.44 -9.58 18.10
CA THR A 174 6.74 -10.34 19.13
C THR A 174 6.93 -11.86 19.03
N ARG A 175 6.73 -12.54 20.16
CA ARG A 175 6.63 -14.00 20.26
C ARG A 175 5.18 -14.47 20.41
N ASP A 176 4.24 -13.56 20.64
CA ASP A 176 2.82 -13.87 20.84
C ASP A 176 2.11 -14.07 19.50
N MET A 177 2.27 -15.27 18.94
CA MET A 177 1.71 -15.60 17.63
C MET A 177 0.18 -15.70 17.62
N GLU A 178 -0.46 -15.90 18.78
CA GLU A 178 -1.92 -15.94 18.88
C GLU A 178 -2.52 -14.55 18.67
N LYS A 179 -1.91 -13.51 19.27
CA LYS A 179 -2.30 -12.12 19.01
C LYS A 179 -2.11 -11.74 17.54
N VAL A 180 -0.99 -12.13 16.92
CA VAL A 180 -0.78 -11.79 15.51
C VAL A 180 -1.76 -12.54 14.61
N GLU A 181 -2.06 -13.82 14.89
CA GLU A 181 -3.09 -14.57 14.16
C GLU A 181 -4.46 -13.89 14.26
N LYS A 182 -4.86 -13.46 15.46
CA LYS A 182 -6.10 -12.70 15.67
C LYS A 182 -6.10 -11.39 14.88
N ALA A 183 -5.00 -10.63 14.91
CA ALA A 183 -4.87 -9.37 14.18
C ALA A 183 -4.99 -9.56 12.66
N VAL A 184 -4.42 -10.63 12.11
CA VAL A 184 -4.59 -10.97 10.69
C VAL A 184 -6.05 -11.24 10.36
N ILE A 185 -6.73 -12.08 11.15
CA ILE A 185 -8.14 -12.42 10.91
C ILE A 185 -9.02 -11.16 10.99
N ASP A 186 -8.83 -10.33 12.02
CA ASP A 186 -9.59 -9.10 12.20
C ASP A 186 -9.32 -8.09 11.07
N PHE A 187 -8.09 -8.02 10.58
CA PHE A 187 -7.78 -7.14 9.46
C PHE A 187 -8.40 -7.62 8.15
N LEU A 188 -8.39 -8.92 7.87
CA LEU A 188 -9.07 -9.49 6.71
C LEU A 188 -10.58 -9.22 6.75
N ARG A 189 -11.20 -9.33 7.93
CA ARG A 189 -12.62 -8.94 8.12
C ARG A 189 -12.83 -7.46 7.86
N LYS A 190 -11.93 -6.59 8.33
CA LYS A 190 -11.99 -5.15 8.08
C LYS A 190 -11.91 -4.84 6.59
N ILE A 191 -10.93 -5.41 5.87
CA ILE A 191 -10.79 -5.27 4.42
C ILE A 191 -12.08 -5.68 3.70
N ARG A 192 -12.69 -6.81 4.08
CA ARG A 192 -13.97 -7.25 3.49
C ARG A 192 -15.11 -6.29 3.79
N ALA A 193 -15.23 -5.83 5.03
CA ALA A 193 -16.30 -4.90 5.42
C ALA A 193 -16.21 -3.56 4.67
N CYS A 194 -15.00 -3.09 4.40
CA CYS A 194 -14.76 -1.87 3.62
C CYS A 194 -15.00 -2.06 2.11
N ASN A 195 -14.95 -3.29 1.61
CA ASN A 195 -15.01 -3.62 0.19
C ASN A 195 -15.94 -4.84 -0.07
N PRO A 196 -17.24 -4.75 0.27
CA PRO A 196 -18.12 -5.91 0.36
C PRO A 196 -18.36 -6.59 -1.00
N GLU A 197 -18.53 -5.80 -2.06
CA GLU A 197 -19.01 -6.28 -3.37
C GLU A 197 -17.91 -6.39 -4.45
N SER A 198 -16.71 -5.89 -4.19
CA SER A 198 -15.66 -5.71 -5.22
C SER A 198 -14.53 -6.73 -5.15
N ILE A 199 -14.13 -7.16 -3.94
CA ILE A 199 -12.95 -8.02 -3.78
C ILE A 199 -13.29 -9.45 -4.23
N ARG A 200 -12.65 -9.86 -5.33
CA ARG A 200 -12.64 -11.25 -5.82
C ARG A 200 -11.61 -12.08 -5.07
N ASP A 201 -10.41 -11.54 -4.86
CA ASP A 201 -9.27 -12.26 -4.29
C ASP A 201 -8.54 -11.45 -3.22
N ILE A 202 -8.11 -12.14 -2.16
CA ILE A 202 -7.15 -11.60 -1.18
C ILE A 202 -5.88 -12.46 -1.21
N CYS A 203 -4.76 -11.90 -1.64
CA CYS A 203 -3.51 -12.65 -1.80
C CYS A 203 -2.57 -12.42 -0.62
N LEU A 204 -1.97 -13.51 -0.12
CA LEU A 204 -0.89 -13.49 0.87
C LEU A 204 0.41 -14.00 0.21
N THR A 205 1.52 -13.28 0.39
CA THR A 205 2.80 -13.59 -0.26
C THR A 205 3.46 -14.85 0.29
N LYS A 206 4.25 -15.53 -0.55
CA LYS A 206 5.03 -16.73 -0.18
C LYS A 206 5.92 -16.57 1.05
N ARG A 207 6.47 -15.38 1.32
CA ARG A 207 7.33 -15.14 2.50
C ARG A 207 6.52 -15.18 3.79
N GLN A 208 5.33 -14.57 3.79
CA GLN A 208 4.39 -14.71 4.89
C GLN A 208 3.98 -16.17 5.06
N ARG A 209 3.60 -16.86 3.97
CA ARG A 209 3.23 -18.29 4.03
C ARG A 209 4.28 -19.11 4.76
N ARG A 210 5.57 -18.97 4.40
CA ARG A 210 6.66 -19.72 5.06
C ARG A 210 6.84 -19.33 6.53
N TYR A 211 6.62 -18.06 6.87
CA TYR A 211 6.69 -17.57 8.25
C TYR A 211 5.56 -18.18 9.11
N TRP A 212 4.31 -18.08 8.64
CA TRP A 212 3.13 -18.60 9.34
C TRP A 212 3.11 -20.13 9.44
N GLN A 213 3.50 -20.83 8.36
CA GLN A 213 3.59 -22.30 8.36
C GLN A 213 4.63 -22.85 9.35
N LYS A 214 5.72 -22.11 9.60
CA LYS A 214 6.77 -22.54 10.55
C LYS A 214 6.41 -22.24 12.00
N LYS A 215 5.62 -21.19 12.28
CA LYS A 215 5.36 -20.72 13.64
C LYS A 215 4.00 -21.12 14.21
N SER A 216 2.98 -21.37 13.38
CA SER A 216 1.70 -21.91 13.85
C SER A 216 1.11 -22.90 12.84
N GLY A 217 1.29 -24.20 13.10
CA GLY A 217 0.69 -25.27 12.30
C GLY A 217 -0.86 -25.23 12.22
N ARG A 218 -1.50 -24.40 13.07
CA ARG A 218 -2.95 -24.19 13.15
C ARG A 218 -3.50 -23.10 12.20
N PHE A 219 -2.67 -22.16 11.74
CA PHE A 219 -3.14 -21.03 10.91
C PHE A 219 -3.70 -21.49 9.55
N LEU A 220 -3.13 -22.56 8.98
CA LEU A 220 -3.64 -23.19 7.76
C LEU A 220 -5.08 -23.68 7.90
N ALA A 221 -5.55 -24.03 9.11
CA ALA A 221 -6.92 -24.45 9.36
C ALA A 221 -7.85 -23.25 9.63
N ALA A 222 -7.40 -22.22 10.34
CA ALA A 222 -8.21 -21.03 10.64
C ALA A 222 -8.40 -20.13 9.40
N ALA A 223 -7.34 -19.89 8.63
CA ALA A 223 -7.45 -19.24 7.32
C ALA A 223 -8.33 -20.10 6.38
N ARG A 224 -8.20 -21.45 6.40
CA ARG A 224 -9.10 -22.36 5.66
C ARG A 224 -10.55 -22.33 6.12
N MET A 225 -10.84 -22.14 7.41
CA MET A 225 -12.21 -22.03 7.90
C MET A 225 -12.86 -20.70 7.52
N PHE A 226 -12.08 -19.61 7.47
CA PHE A 226 -12.53 -18.36 6.86
C PHE A 226 -12.77 -18.52 5.34
N LEU A 227 -11.94 -19.33 4.67
CA LEU A 227 -12.02 -19.65 3.23
C LEU A 227 -13.20 -20.53 2.80
N LEU A 228 -13.89 -21.22 3.73
CA LEU A 228 -14.90 -22.24 3.37
C LEU A 228 -16.35 -21.85 3.71
N ASN A 229 -16.57 -20.88 4.60
CA ASN A 229 -17.93 -20.59 5.10
C ASN A 229 -18.57 -19.30 4.56
N GLU A 230 -17.84 -18.41 3.89
CA GLU A 230 -18.43 -17.25 3.22
C GLU A 230 -17.95 -17.18 1.76
N GLN A 231 -18.90 -17.31 0.83
CA GLN A 231 -18.67 -17.56 -0.58
C GLN A 231 -17.78 -16.49 -1.24
N LYS A 232 -16.84 -16.93 -2.09
CA LYS A 232 -16.07 -16.17 -3.10
C LYS A 232 -14.78 -15.44 -2.67
N ILE A 233 -13.83 -16.11 -2.01
CA ILE A 233 -12.44 -15.61 -1.96
C ILE A 233 -11.48 -16.74 -2.30
N MET A 234 -10.71 -16.61 -3.39
CA MET A 234 -9.51 -17.43 -3.58
C MET A 234 -8.35 -16.70 -2.92
N VAL A 235 -7.86 -17.21 -1.78
CA VAL A 235 -6.54 -16.80 -1.30
C VAL A 235 -5.49 -17.49 -2.15
N ASN A 236 -5.02 -16.76 -3.16
CA ASN A 236 -3.96 -17.22 -4.03
C ASN A 236 -2.60 -16.91 -3.39
N TYR A 237 -1.69 -17.89 -3.47
CA TYR A 237 -0.33 -17.73 -2.98
C TYR A 237 0.58 -17.33 -4.14
N LEU A 238 0.97 -16.06 -4.18
CA LEU A 238 1.96 -15.53 -5.12
C LEU A 238 3.39 -15.77 -4.65
#